data_AF-A0A7Y9MWS2-F1
#
_entry.id   AF-A0A7Y9MWS2-F1
#
_cell.length_a   1.000
_cell.length_b   1.000
_cell.length_c   1.000
_cell.angle_alpha   90.00
_cell.angle_beta   90.00
_cell.angle_gamma   90.00
#
_symmetry.space_group_name_H-M   'P 1'
#
loop_
_entity.id
_entity.type
_entity.pdbx_description
1 polymer ?
#
loop_
_entity_poly.entity_id
_entity_poly.type
_entity_poly.pdbx_seq_one_letter_code
_entity_poly.pdbx_strand_id
1 'polypeptide(L)' 'MDPAGAIDHWSEFAEGGHFPAMEEPELLADDIRRFFRGLA' A
#
# COMPACT_ATOMS: atom_id res chain seq x y z
N MET A 1 -10.04 -5.10 9.79
CA MET A 1 -9.15 -5.27 10.96
C MET A 1 -8.74 -6.73 11.02
N ASP A 2 -7.45 -7.01 11.03
CA ASP A 2 -6.86 -8.35 10.96
C ASP A 2 -6.82 -9.01 12.36
N PRO A 3 -7.71 -9.98 12.64
CA PRO A 3 -7.79 -10.60 13.96
C PRO A 3 -6.72 -11.68 14.17
N ALA A 4 -6.08 -12.16 13.11
CA ALA A 4 -5.05 -13.18 13.17
C ALA A 4 -3.63 -12.58 13.22
N GLY A 5 -3.49 -11.28 12.91
CA GLY A 5 -2.19 -10.58 12.93
C GLY A 5 -1.22 -11.07 11.86
N ALA A 6 -1.74 -11.58 10.73
CA ALA A 6 -0.95 -12.08 9.62
C ALA A 6 -0.64 -11.00 8.55
N ILE A 7 -1.20 -9.80 8.69
CA ILE A 7 -0.98 -8.68 7.77
C ILE A 7 0.18 -7.83 8.29
N ASP A 8 1.35 -7.98 7.65
CA ASP A 8 2.56 -7.25 8.02
C ASP A 8 2.59 -5.79 7.53
N HIS A 9 1.81 -5.46 6.50
CA HIS A 9 1.73 -4.11 5.94
C HIS A 9 0.33 -3.81 5.44
N TRP A 10 -0.20 -2.67 5.85
CA TRP A 10 -1.48 -2.13 5.42
C TRP A 10 -1.39 -0.62 5.39
N SER A 11 -1.83 -0.02 4.28
CA SER A 11 -1.87 1.42 4.08
C SER A 11 -3.27 1.84 3.65
N GLU A 12 -3.74 2.94 4.20
CA GLU A 12 -5.02 3.57 3.81
C GLU A 12 -4.72 4.94 3.20
N PHE A 13 -5.34 5.23 2.07
CA PHE A 13 -5.17 6.46 1.32
C PHE A 13 -6.52 7.18 1.18
N ALA A 14 -6.50 8.51 1.22
CA ALA A 14 -7.70 9.34 1.11
C ALA A 14 -8.12 9.60 -0.35
N GLU A 15 -7.27 9.24 -1.31
CA GLU A 15 -7.41 9.49 -2.75
C GLU A 15 -6.98 8.27 -3.58
N GLY A 16 -7.34 8.27 -4.86
CA GLY A 16 -7.24 7.12 -5.76
C GLY A 16 -8.46 6.20 -5.72
N GLY A 17 -8.88 5.73 -6.88
CA GLY A 17 -10.05 4.86 -7.08
C GLY A 17 -9.68 3.42 -7.42
N HIS A 18 -10.37 2.87 -8.43
CA HIS A 18 -10.23 1.46 -8.81
C HIS A 18 -8.90 1.17 -9.52
N PHE A 19 -8.31 2.17 -10.17
CA PHE A 19 -7.09 2.04 -10.94
C PHE A 19 -5.97 2.90 -10.37
N PRO A 20 -5.49 2.62 -9.14
CA PRO A 20 -4.50 3.45 -8.45
C PRO A 20 -3.19 3.60 -9.24
N ALA A 21 -2.82 2.61 -10.05
CA ALA A 21 -1.63 2.69 -10.91
C ALA A 21 -1.76 3.73 -12.04
N MET A 22 -2.97 4.11 -12.42
CA MET A 22 -3.25 5.16 -13.41
C MET A 22 -3.69 6.47 -12.77
N GLU A 23 -4.38 6.41 -11.63
CA GLU A 23 -4.95 7.56 -10.94
C GLU A 23 -3.93 8.25 -10.03
N GLU A 24 -3.17 7.48 -9.24
CA GLU A 24 -2.19 7.98 -8.25
C GLU A 24 -0.86 7.18 -8.33
N PRO A 25 -0.15 7.23 -9.47
CA PRO A 25 0.98 6.34 -9.74
C PRO A 25 2.13 6.49 -8.74
N GLU A 26 2.43 7.71 -8.29
CA GLU A 26 3.47 7.97 -7.30
C GLU A 26 3.12 7.41 -5.93
N LEU A 27 1.87 7.63 -5.49
CA LEU A 27 1.38 7.17 -4.19
C LEU A 27 1.45 5.64 -4.10
N LEU A 28 1.00 4.94 -5.14
CA LEU A 28 1.09 3.50 -5.23
C LEU A 28 2.55 3.02 -5.27
N ALA A 29 3.39 3.64 -6.09
CA ALA A 29 4.79 3.23 -6.24
C ALA A 29 5.58 3.37 -4.93
N ASP A 30 5.32 4.42 -4.16
CA ASP A 30 5.99 4.64 -2.89
C ASP A 30 5.53 3.67 -1.81
N ASP A 31 4.25 3.30 -1.77
CA ASP A 31 3.78 2.28 -0.84
C ASP A 31 4.38 0.89 -1.14
N ILE A 32 4.46 0.52 -2.42
CA ILE A 32 5.13 -0.72 -2.86
C ILE A 32 6.60 -0.70 -2.44
N ARG A 33 7.32 0.40 -2.67
CA ARG A 33 8.73 0.52 -2.24
C ARG A 33 8.86 0.41 -0.72
N ARG A 34 7.96 1.03 0.04
CA ARG A 34 7.96 0.98 1.50
C ARG A 34 7.75 -0.44 2.02
N PHE A 35 6.81 -1.18 1.44
CA PHE A 35 6.58 -2.58 1.74
C PHE A 35 7.88 -3.40 1.59
N PHE A 36 8.52 -3.35 0.41
CA PHE A 36 9.72 -4.14 0.16
C PHE A 36 10.95 -3.71 0.97
N ARG A 37 11.04 -2.44 1.39
CA ARG A 37 12.10 -1.99 2.32
C ARG A 37 11.97 -2.61 3.71
N GLY A 38 10.75 -2.93 4.15
CA GLY A 38 10.49 -3.57 5.45
C GLY A 38 10.73 -5.08 5.47
N LEU A 39 10.96 -5.71 4.31
CA LEU A 39 11.20 -7.15 4.18
C LEU A 39 12.68 -7.56 4.22
N ALA A 40 13.60 -6.61 4.38
CA ALA A 40 15.05 -6.84 4.41
C ALA A 40 15.58 -7.11 5.83
#